data_AF-A0A350I909-F1
#
_entry.id   AF-A0A350I909-F1
#
_cell.length_a   1.000
_cell.length_b   1.000
_cell.length_c   1.000
_cell.angle_alpha   90.00
_cell.angle_beta   90.00
_cell.angle_gamma   90.00
#
_symmetry.space_group_name_H-M   'P 1'
#
loop_
_entity.id
_entity.type
_entity.pdbx_description
1 polymer ?
#
loop_
_entity_poly.entity_id
_entity_poly.type
_entity_poly.pdbx_seq_one_letter_code
_entity_poly.pdbx_strand_id
1 'polypeptide(L)'
;MKIKFKELTPQQKEYIRSIYILDITHSEKMDILSTKFGISPRTVRSWWKKLDLQKVDTKLPSQLKDARNREISSDADIILVTSCQNKTQINEDMLHNMKSYANYIEREFDKSVEIVIIPSRYRNPTSLVEANSTKEKAEQWWVDEVQPYLYYNKLYFGDTLIAADARINPTASNPLNGYEALASENHLLLPHPRIHTKTLPRFKGGALRLMTTTGFLSRKNYSDSKSGNLGYIHHSYGFIVVEKDSDTNECLPPRAVKVKDDGSFTDINKEVSGETVSKIDSVPAFVLGDIHHREIDTNFMAVTAELLKDINPDQVIMHDLLDASSFNHHEKDDLYIKKQKIKQGKHLIGDEINEAIQFADHFQKHFDTKVVVVQSNHDDFIEHLINRSDWKKDLHNSEAFLELALIQQRQDLEPHGNIFGYLVNNSGNENVVYVKNSSSVNVMGYEVGQHGDYGANGARGNINSFARLNTKMIHGHSHSPQAKNGVTCVGVSCK
;
A
#
# COMPACT_ATOMS: atom_id res chain seq x y z
N MET A 1 -39.04 42.87 25.23
CA MET A 1 -38.87 43.61 23.96
C MET A 1 -38.28 42.64 22.94
N LYS A 2 -38.93 42.37 21.80
CA LYS A 2 -38.43 41.38 20.83
C LYS A 2 -37.23 41.97 20.06
N ILE A 3 -36.05 41.39 20.25
CA ILE A 3 -34.83 41.80 19.56
C ILE A 3 -35.01 41.70 18.04
N LYS A 4 -34.65 42.76 17.31
CA LYS A 4 -34.72 42.79 15.85
C LYS A 4 -33.38 42.37 15.26
N PHE A 5 -33.40 41.84 14.04
CA PHE A 5 -32.18 41.39 13.35
C PHE A 5 -31.08 42.47 13.25
N LYS A 6 -31.47 43.74 13.11
CA LYS A 6 -30.54 44.88 13.03
C LYS A 6 -29.82 45.18 14.35
N GLU A 7 -30.39 44.72 15.47
CA GLU A 7 -29.87 44.93 16.83
C GLU A 7 -28.93 43.78 17.26
N LEU A 8 -28.76 42.75 16.43
CA LEU A 8 -27.85 41.65 16.72
C LEU A 8 -26.39 42.09 16.65
N THR A 9 -25.64 41.82 17.72
CA THR A 9 -24.18 42.02 17.75
C THR A 9 -23.47 41.03 16.82
N PRO A 10 -22.21 41.29 16.42
CA PRO A 10 -21.42 40.33 15.65
C PRO A 10 -21.33 38.94 16.31
N GLN A 11 -21.15 38.88 17.64
CA GLN A 11 -21.09 37.65 18.41
C GLN A 11 -22.43 36.89 18.40
N GLN A 12 -23.55 37.59 18.48
CA GLN A 12 -24.89 36.97 18.39
C GLN A 12 -25.16 36.42 16.99
N LYS A 13 -24.74 37.13 15.94
CA LYS A 13 -24.81 36.62 14.56
C LYS A 13 -23.98 35.35 14.42
N GLU A 14 -22.78 35.32 14.99
CA GLU A 14 -21.91 34.14 14.96
C GLU A 14 -22.49 32.95 15.72
N TYR A 15 -23.10 33.19 16.88
CA TYR A 15 -23.85 32.16 17.61
C TYR A 15 -25.01 31.59 16.78
N ILE A 16 -25.75 32.44 16.04
CA ILE A 16 -26.81 31.94 15.14
C ILE A 16 -26.23 31.06 14.04
N ARG A 17 -25.05 31.41 13.49
CA ARG A 17 -24.34 30.58 12.50
C ARG A 17 -23.92 29.24 13.09
N SER A 18 -23.35 29.24 14.30
CA SER A 18 -22.87 28.02 14.94
C SER A 18 -24.02 27.04 15.23
N ILE A 19 -25.17 27.51 15.70
CA ILE A 19 -26.35 26.65 15.91
C ILE A 19 -26.90 26.11 14.58
N TYR A 20 -26.85 26.90 13.51
CA TYR A 20 -27.33 26.46 12.20
C TYR A 20 -26.55 25.26 11.65
N ILE A 21 -25.22 25.22 11.89
CA ILE A 21 -24.32 24.17 11.39
C ILE A 21 -24.21 22.94 12.31
N LEU A 22 -24.82 22.94 13.50
CA LEU A 22 -24.81 21.78 14.40
C LEU A 22 -25.48 20.56 13.76
N ASP A 23 -25.01 19.36 14.10
CA ASP A 23 -25.62 18.11 13.67
C ASP A 23 -26.77 17.70 14.61
N ILE A 24 -27.84 18.48 14.57
CA ILE A 24 -29.09 18.27 15.33
C ILE A 24 -30.28 18.57 14.41
N THR A 25 -31.48 18.15 14.80
CA THR A 25 -32.67 18.32 13.95
C THR A 25 -33.00 19.79 13.73
N HIS A 26 -33.68 20.09 12.62
CA HIS A 26 -34.12 21.45 12.31
C HIS A 26 -35.01 22.05 13.42
N SER A 27 -35.81 21.22 14.08
CA SER A 27 -36.68 21.63 15.19
C SER A 27 -35.86 22.07 16.40
N GLU A 28 -34.84 21.29 16.78
CA GLU A 28 -33.96 21.62 17.92
C GLU A 28 -33.17 22.91 17.66
N LYS A 29 -32.65 23.11 16.44
CA LYS A 29 -31.99 24.38 16.06
C LYS A 29 -32.94 25.57 16.23
N MET A 30 -34.19 25.41 15.80
CA MET A 30 -35.19 26.47 15.93
C MET A 30 -35.53 26.72 17.40
N ASP A 31 -35.63 25.69 18.22
CA ASP A 31 -35.96 25.83 19.63
C ASP A 31 -34.85 26.54 20.43
N ILE A 32 -33.59 26.15 20.22
CA ILE A 32 -32.42 26.79 20.83
C ILE A 32 -32.39 28.30 20.53
N LEU A 33 -32.60 28.66 19.26
CA LEU A 33 -32.57 30.07 18.84
C LEU A 33 -33.82 30.84 19.25
N SER A 34 -34.99 30.20 19.24
CA SER A 34 -36.25 30.80 19.67
C SER A 34 -36.23 31.11 21.17
N THR A 35 -35.72 30.18 21.97
CA THR A 35 -35.55 30.31 23.42
C THR A 35 -34.50 31.37 23.77
N LYS A 36 -33.32 31.32 23.16
CA LYS A 36 -32.23 32.27 23.49
C LYS A 36 -32.58 33.72 23.17
N PHE A 37 -33.25 33.96 22.04
CA PHE A 37 -33.55 35.33 21.58
C PHE A 37 -34.99 35.76 21.87
N GLY A 38 -35.82 34.91 22.46
CA GLY A 38 -37.24 35.20 22.73
C GLY A 38 -38.05 35.48 21.45
N ILE A 39 -37.75 34.75 20.36
CA ILE A 39 -38.34 34.98 19.03
C ILE A 39 -39.09 33.74 18.53
N SER A 40 -39.95 33.93 17.53
CA SER A 40 -40.66 32.80 16.92
C SER A 40 -39.76 32.00 15.96
N PRO A 41 -40.05 30.70 15.72
CA PRO A 41 -39.38 29.91 14.69
C PRO A 41 -39.44 30.53 13.29
N ARG A 42 -40.49 31.29 12.97
CA ARG A 42 -40.61 32.05 11.72
C ARG A 42 -39.56 33.17 11.64
N THR A 43 -39.28 33.82 12.76
CA THR A 43 -38.23 34.85 12.87
C THR A 43 -36.84 34.25 12.72
N VAL A 44 -36.58 33.09 13.33
CA VAL A 44 -35.32 32.33 13.17
C VAL A 44 -35.06 32.02 11.70
N ARG A 45 -36.05 31.48 10.97
CA ARG A 45 -35.94 31.23 9.53
C ARG A 45 -35.66 32.51 8.72
N SER A 46 -36.29 33.62 9.07
CA SER A 46 -35.99 34.92 8.44
C SER A 46 -34.55 35.38 8.71
N TRP A 47 -34.02 35.14 9.90
CA TRP A 47 -32.65 35.48 10.26
C TRP A 47 -31.65 34.61 9.51
N TRP A 48 -31.89 33.30 9.38
CA TRP A 48 -31.07 32.42 8.56
C TRP A 48 -31.01 32.88 7.09
N LYS A 49 -32.14 33.31 6.52
CA LYS A 49 -32.17 33.91 5.17
C LYS A 49 -31.34 35.21 5.08
N LYS A 50 -31.45 36.09 6.08
CA LYS A 50 -30.68 37.35 6.12
C LYS A 50 -29.19 37.16 6.37
N LEU A 51 -28.80 36.03 6.97
CA LEU A 51 -27.41 35.62 7.15
C LEU A 51 -26.90 34.75 5.98
N ASP A 52 -27.70 34.57 4.93
CA ASP A 52 -27.41 33.73 3.76
C ASP A 52 -27.09 32.24 4.11
N LEU A 53 -27.52 31.74 5.27
CA LEU A 53 -27.19 30.39 5.74
C LEU A 53 -27.91 29.28 4.95
N GLN A 54 -28.99 29.62 4.24
CA GLN A 54 -29.73 28.71 3.38
C GLN A 54 -29.10 28.51 2.00
N LYS A 55 -28.17 29.39 1.60
CA LYS A 55 -27.35 29.13 0.44
C LYS A 55 -26.34 28.07 0.87
N VAL A 56 -26.49 26.85 0.34
CA VAL A 56 -25.35 25.94 0.32
C VAL A 56 -24.28 26.69 -0.45
N ASP A 57 -23.24 27.18 0.23
CA ASP A 57 -22.10 27.80 -0.41
C ASP A 57 -21.30 26.71 -1.13
N THR A 58 -21.88 26.11 -2.16
CA THR A 58 -21.07 25.41 -3.15
C THR A 58 -20.44 26.50 -4.02
N LYS A 59 -19.44 27.20 -3.47
CA LYS A 59 -18.31 27.76 -4.25
C LYS A 59 -17.50 26.64 -4.95
N LEU A 60 -18.15 25.52 -5.26
CA LEU A 60 -17.60 24.50 -6.11
C LEU A 60 -17.63 25.05 -7.53
N PRO A 61 -16.53 24.93 -8.28
CA PRO A 61 -16.53 25.16 -9.72
C PRO A 61 -17.60 24.30 -10.41
N SER A 62 -18.06 24.73 -11.58
CA SER A 62 -19.01 23.97 -12.41
C SER A 62 -18.55 22.52 -12.59
N GLN A 63 -17.26 22.32 -12.88
CA GLN A 63 -16.66 21.01 -13.08
C GLN A 63 -16.91 20.05 -11.90
N LEU A 64 -16.78 20.53 -10.67
CA LEU A 64 -17.01 19.72 -9.47
C LEU A 64 -18.50 19.56 -9.14
N LYS A 65 -19.37 20.45 -9.61
CA LYS A 65 -20.82 20.27 -9.45
C LYS A 65 -21.31 19.12 -10.33
N ASP A 66 -20.80 19.04 -11.57
CA ASP A 66 -21.14 17.97 -12.50
C ASP A 66 -20.57 16.64 -12.00
N ALA A 67 -19.29 16.63 -11.60
CA ALA A 67 -18.62 15.46 -11.05
C ALA A 67 -19.25 14.92 -9.74
N ARG A 68 -19.91 15.77 -8.96
CA ARG A 68 -20.52 15.39 -7.67
C ARG A 68 -21.69 14.42 -7.81
N ASN A 69 -22.41 14.50 -8.93
CA ASN A 69 -23.59 13.68 -9.18
C ASN A 69 -23.27 12.44 -10.01
N ARG A 70 -22.00 12.22 -10.34
CA ARG A 70 -21.59 11.06 -11.12
C ARG A 70 -21.45 9.84 -10.23
N GLU A 71 -21.87 8.70 -10.76
CA GLU A 71 -21.77 7.39 -10.15
C GLU A 71 -20.98 6.48 -11.08
N ILE A 72 -20.31 5.49 -10.51
CA ILE A 72 -19.64 4.45 -11.30
C ILE A 72 -20.73 3.56 -11.89
N SER A 73 -20.56 3.14 -13.14
CA SER A 73 -21.51 2.25 -13.81
C SER A 73 -21.74 0.98 -12.98
N SER A 74 -23.00 0.54 -12.88
CA SER A 74 -23.33 -0.74 -12.25
C SER A 74 -22.67 -1.91 -12.95
N ASP A 75 -22.45 -1.77 -14.25
CA ASP A 75 -21.96 -2.81 -15.15
C ASP A 75 -20.42 -2.82 -15.22
N ALA A 76 -19.74 -1.91 -14.52
CA ALA A 76 -18.28 -1.89 -14.47
C ALA A 76 -17.75 -3.07 -13.65
N ASP A 77 -16.81 -3.83 -14.24
CA ASP A 77 -16.09 -4.95 -13.62
C ASP A 77 -14.75 -4.49 -13.04
N ILE A 78 -14.13 -3.50 -13.70
CA ILE A 78 -12.83 -2.95 -13.33
C ILE A 78 -12.91 -1.42 -13.37
N ILE A 79 -12.23 -0.78 -12.42
CA ILE A 79 -11.99 0.66 -12.46
C ILE A 79 -10.50 0.99 -12.39
N LEU A 80 -10.10 1.99 -13.17
CA LEU A 80 -8.76 2.58 -13.15
C LEU A 80 -8.82 3.94 -12.46
N VAL A 81 -8.31 4.03 -11.23
CA VAL A 81 -8.49 5.22 -10.37
C VAL A 81 -7.20 6.02 -10.25
N THR A 82 -7.19 7.27 -10.71
CA THR A 82 -6.10 8.23 -10.51
C THR A 82 -6.60 9.54 -9.92
N SER A 83 -5.71 10.51 -9.68
CA SER A 83 -6.06 11.83 -9.16
C SER A 83 -5.49 12.95 -10.02
N CYS A 84 -6.19 14.08 -10.11
CA CYS A 84 -5.73 15.24 -10.86
C CYS A 84 -5.76 16.50 -9.99
N GLN A 85 -4.62 17.17 -9.86
CA GLN A 85 -4.54 18.46 -9.18
C GLN A 85 -5.18 19.57 -10.01
N ASN A 86 -5.90 20.49 -9.36
CA ASN A 86 -6.44 21.70 -9.99
C ASN A 86 -5.33 22.63 -10.50
N LYS A 87 -5.64 23.43 -11.52
CA LYS A 87 -4.75 24.45 -12.11
C LYS A 87 -3.41 23.91 -12.62
N THR A 88 -3.41 22.66 -13.05
CA THR A 88 -2.18 21.97 -13.45
C THR A 88 -2.46 21.18 -14.73
N GLN A 89 -1.51 21.24 -15.66
CA GLN A 89 -1.53 20.41 -16.86
C GLN A 89 -1.37 18.93 -16.53
N ILE A 90 -1.82 18.04 -17.41
CA ILE A 90 -1.74 16.59 -17.20
C ILE A 90 -0.55 15.97 -17.93
N ASN A 91 -0.19 14.75 -17.53
CA ASN A 91 0.55 13.84 -18.37
C ASN A 91 -0.45 13.21 -19.36
N GLU A 92 -0.54 13.79 -20.57
CA GLU A 92 -1.47 13.33 -21.60
C GLU A 92 -1.16 11.89 -22.05
N ASP A 93 0.12 11.55 -22.18
CA ASP A 93 0.58 10.21 -22.56
C ASP A 93 0.09 9.15 -21.56
N MET A 94 0.14 9.46 -20.26
CA MET A 94 -0.42 8.58 -19.22
C MET A 94 -1.93 8.38 -19.41
N LEU A 95 -2.70 9.44 -19.69
CA LEU A 95 -4.15 9.32 -19.89
C LEU A 95 -4.46 8.49 -21.15
N HIS A 96 -3.73 8.70 -22.24
CA HIS A 96 -3.89 7.91 -23.46
C HIS A 96 -3.53 6.44 -23.23
N ASN A 97 -2.42 6.15 -22.57
CA ASN A 97 -2.03 4.78 -22.22
C ASN A 97 -3.04 4.11 -21.29
N MET A 98 -3.62 4.82 -20.31
CA MET A 98 -4.70 4.28 -19.47
C MET A 98 -5.95 3.92 -20.30
N LYS A 99 -6.31 4.73 -21.29
CA LYS A 99 -7.43 4.43 -22.21
C LYS A 99 -7.13 3.21 -23.09
N SER A 100 -5.93 3.12 -23.66
CA SER A 100 -5.52 1.95 -24.44
C SER A 100 -5.50 0.68 -23.60
N TYR A 101 -5.09 0.78 -22.34
CA TYR A 101 -5.12 -0.34 -21.41
C TYR A 101 -6.53 -0.77 -21.04
N ALA A 102 -7.44 0.17 -20.77
CA ALA A 102 -8.86 -0.12 -20.58
C ALA A 102 -9.44 -0.84 -21.80
N ASN A 103 -9.28 -0.29 -23.01
CA ASN A 103 -9.77 -0.90 -24.25
C ASN A 103 -9.18 -2.32 -24.49
N TYR A 104 -7.90 -2.52 -24.14
CA TYR A 104 -7.27 -3.83 -24.21
C TYR A 104 -7.96 -4.81 -23.27
N ILE A 105 -8.20 -4.43 -22.02
CA ILE A 105 -8.87 -5.29 -21.04
C ILE A 105 -10.29 -5.64 -21.53
N GLU A 106 -11.04 -4.65 -22.01
CA GLU A 106 -12.40 -4.85 -22.51
C GLU A 106 -12.43 -5.85 -23.66
N ARG A 107 -11.50 -5.71 -24.61
CA ARG A 107 -11.44 -6.59 -25.79
C ARG A 107 -10.95 -7.99 -25.47
N GLU A 108 -9.91 -8.14 -24.66
CA GLU A 108 -9.27 -9.43 -24.43
C GLU A 108 -9.96 -10.27 -23.35
N PHE A 109 -10.60 -9.63 -22.37
CA PHE A 109 -11.18 -10.31 -21.21
C PHE A 109 -12.70 -10.20 -21.12
N ASP A 110 -13.36 -9.51 -22.06
CA ASP A 110 -14.82 -9.29 -22.06
C ASP A 110 -15.34 -8.69 -20.74
N LYS A 111 -14.60 -7.70 -20.22
CA LYS A 111 -14.90 -6.97 -18.97
C LYS A 111 -15.20 -5.52 -19.26
N SER A 112 -16.08 -4.87 -18.51
CA SER A 112 -16.28 -3.42 -18.60
C SER A 112 -15.28 -2.65 -17.73
N VAL A 113 -14.63 -1.63 -18.30
CA VAL A 113 -13.62 -0.83 -17.60
C VAL A 113 -14.01 0.65 -17.53
N GLU A 114 -13.93 1.25 -16.34
CA GLU A 114 -14.21 2.68 -16.16
C GLU A 114 -13.00 3.44 -15.59
N ILE A 115 -12.68 4.59 -16.17
CA ILE A 115 -11.62 5.48 -15.66
C ILE A 115 -12.20 6.51 -14.70
N VAL A 116 -11.69 6.53 -13.47
CA VAL A 116 -12.11 7.43 -12.40
C VAL A 116 -10.96 8.39 -12.04
N ILE A 117 -11.18 9.70 -12.21
CA ILE A 117 -10.23 10.73 -11.83
C ILE A 117 -10.76 11.52 -10.62
N ILE A 118 -10.01 11.44 -9.51
CA ILE A 118 -10.35 12.17 -8.29
C ILE A 118 -9.74 13.59 -8.35
N PRO A 119 -10.54 14.65 -8.22
CA PRO A 119 -10.03 16.01 -8.22
C PRO A 119 -9.33 16.34 -6.89
N SER A 120 -8.04 16.68 -6.96
CA SER A 120 -7.28 17.17 -5.82
C SER A 120 -7.16 18.69 -5.84
N ARG A 121 -7.25 19.31 -4.67
CA ARG A 121 -7.23 20.77 -4.50
C ARG A 121 -5.95 21.20 -3.78
N TYR A 122 -5.16 22.02 -4.45
CA TYR A 122 -3.93 22.60 -3.93
C TYR A 122 -3.82 24.08 -4.33
N ARG A 123 -3.15 24.84 -3.48
CA ARG A 123 -2.85 26.24 -3.71
C ARG A 123 -1.33 26.38 -3.77
N ASN A 124 -0.83 26.90 -4.88
CA ASN A 124 0.59 27.14 -5.08
C ASN A 124 0.86 28.66 -5.13
N PRO A 125 1.08 29.32 -3.97
CA PRO A 125 1.23 30.77 -3.90
C PRO A 125 2.49 31.30 -4.58
N THR A 126 3.48 30.45 -4.88
CA THR A 126 4.73 30.85 -5.56
C THR A 126 4.67 30.60 -7.06
N SER A 127 3.58 30.01 -7.59
CA SER A 127 3.39 29.90 -9.03
C SER A 127 3.13 31.28 -9.65
N LEU A 128 3.66 31.54 -10.84
CA LEU A 128 3.42 32.80 -11.56
C LEU A 128 1.92 33.04 -11.83
N VAL A 129 1.17 31.95 -12.04
CA VAL A 129 -0.27 31.96 -12.26
C VAL A 129 -1.02 32.49 -11.03
N GLU A 130 -0.67 32.07 -9.82
CA GLU A 130 -1.35 32.54 -8.60
C GLU A 130 -0.73 33.81 -7.99
N ALA A 131 0.53 34.11 -8.30
CA ALA A 131 1.22 35.30 -7.81
C ALA A 131 0.71 36.59 -8.45
N ASN A 132 0.40 36.55 -9.76
CA ASN A 132 0.11 37.74 -10.56
C ASN A 132 -1.36 38.20 -10.55
N SER A 133 -2.28 37.47 -9.91
CA SER A 133 -3.71 37.82 -9.94
C SER A 133 -4.31 38.00 -8.54
N THR A 134 -4.96 39.14 -8.32
CA THR A 134 -5.79 39.39 -7.13
C THR A 134 -7.19 38.79 -7.26
N LYS A 135 -7.66 38.54 -8.49
CA LYS A 135 -8.98 37.92 -8.81
C LYS A 135 -8.93 36.39 -9.01
N GLU A 136 -7.89 35.81 -9.62
CA GLU A 136 -7.86 34.36 -9.93
C GLU A 136 -7.35 33.49 -8.75
N LYS A 137 -7.02 34.12 -7.62
CA LYS A 137 -6.72 33.42 -6.36
C LYS A 137 -7.87 32.53 -5.87
N ALA A 138 -9.10 32.76 -6.34
CA ALA A 138 -10.30 32.05 -5.89
C ALA A 138 -10.86 31.02 -6.90
N GLU A 139 -10.57 31.14 -8.19
CA GLU A 139 -11.10 30.21 -9.19
C GLU A 139 -10.34 28.89 -9.17
N GLN A 140 -11.03 27.77 -9.31
CA GLN A 140 -10.45 26.43 -9.36
C GLN A 140 -10.95 25.78 -10.64
N TRP A 141 -10.04 25.21 -11.41
CA TRP A 141 -10.34 24.54 -12.67
C TRP A 141 -9.46 23.31 -12.83
N TRP A 142 -9.93 22.38 -13.64
CA TRP A 142 -9.21 21.23 -14.17
C TRP A 142 -9.21 21.31 -15.69
N VAL A 143 -8.22 20.71 -16.33
CA VAL A 143 -8.16 20.69 -17.81
C VAL A 143 -9.38 19.97 -18.38
N ASP A 144 -9.85 20.38 -19.57
CA ASP A 144 -11.11 19.88 -20.13
C ASP A 144 -11.06 18.38 -20.45
N GLU A 145 -9.87 17.85 -20.75
CA GLU A 145 -9.61 16.44 -21.08
C GLU A 145 -9.99 15.49 -19.94
N VAL A 146 -9.90 15.95 -18.68
CA VAL A 146 -10.27 15.13 -17.52
C VAL A 146 -11.75 15.27 -17.14
N GLN A 147 -12.45 16.28 -17.65
CA GLN A 147 -13.84 16.57 -17.31
C GLN A 147 -14.79 15.36 -17.47
N PRO A 148 -14.67 14.52 -18.52
CA PRO A 148 -15.49 13.32 -18.66
C PRO A 148 -15.19 12.24 -17.63
N TYR A 149 -14.11 12.35 -16.85
CA TYR A 149 -13.64 11.33 -15.90
C TYR A 149 -13.58 11.84 -14.45
N LEU A 150 -13.98 13.09 -14.16
CA LEU A 150 -13.99 13.62 -12.79
C LEU A 150 -15.16 13.08 -11.95
N TYR A 151 -14.85 12.61 -10.74
CA TYR A 151 -15.85 12.23 -9.74
C TYR A 151 -15.59 12.98 -8.42
N TYR A 152 -16.62 13.54 -7.79
CA TYR A 152 -16.46 14.38 -6.59
C TYR A 152 -17.50 14.10 -5.49
N ASN A 153 -17.47 12.87 -4.99
CA ASN A 153 -18.34 12.32 -3.95
C ASN A 153 -17.65 11.09 -3.31
N LYS A 154 -18.32 10.43 -2.37
CA LYS A 154 -17.92 9.09 -1.92
C LYS A 154 -18.54 8.07 -2.85
N LEU A 155 -17.71 7.27 -3.50
CA LEU A 155 -18.16 6.21 -4.41
C LEU A 155 -17.91 4.86 -3.77
N TYR A 156 -18.82 3.93 -4.02
CA TYR A 156 -18.65 2.54 -3.67
C TYR A 156 -18.53 1.73 -4.95
N PHE A 157 -17.52 0.87 -4.99
CA PHE A 157 -17.33 -0.12 -6.03
C PHE A 157 -17.05 -1.45 -5.34
N GLY A 158 -18.05 -2.35 -5.34
CA GLY A 158 -18.03 -3.51 -4.45
C GLY A 158 -17.85 -3.08 -2.98
N ASP A 159 -16.88 -3.67 -2.31
CA ASP A 159 -16.43 -3.34 -0.95
C ASP A 159 -15.23 -2.36 -0.93
N THR A 160 -15.06 -1.59 -2.01
CA THR A 160 -14.06 -0.51 -2.11
C THR A 160 -14.72 0.86 -2.03
N LEU A 161 -14.35 1.64 -1.01
CA LEU A 161 -14.69 3.05 -0.87
C LEU A 161 -13.66 3.94 -1.55
N ILE A 162 -14.10 4.73 -2.53
CA ILE A 162 -13.28 5.77 -3.16
C ILE A 162 -13.72 7.11 -2.59
N ALA A 163 -12.88 7.69 -1.74
CA ALA A 163 -13.18 8.96 -1.09
C ALA A 163 -12.79 10.13 -2.00
N ALA A 164 -13.53 10.31 -3.11
CA ALA A 164 -13.22 11.32 -4.12
C ALA A 164 -13.50 12.76 -3.66
N ASP A 165 -14.18 12.93 -2.53
CA ASP A 165 -14.40 14.20 -1.84
C ASP A 165 -13.37 14.49 -0.73
N ALA A 166 -12.41 13.58 -0.48
CA ALA A 166 -11.41 13.72 0.57
C ALA A 166 -10.49 14.93 0.32
N ARG A 167 -10.30 15.74 1.36
CA ARG A 167 -9.47 16.95 1.31
C ARG A 167 -8.09 16.67 1.88
N ILE A 168 -7.26 15.98 1.11
CA ILE A 168 -5.86 15.73 1.45
C ILE A 168 -4.98 16.73 0.72
N ASN A 169 -4.08 17.38 1.47
CA ASN A 169 -3.10 18.28 0.87
C ASN A 169 -2.07 17.46 0.08
N PRO A 170 -1.78 17.76 -1.20
CA PRO A 170 -0.77 17.06 -1.99
C PRO A 170 0.66 17.09 -1.42
N THR A 171 0.95 17.92 -0.42
CA THR A 171 2.25 17.95 0.28
C THR A 171 2.28 17.10 1.56
N ALA A 172 1.20 16.38 1.90
CA ALA A 172 1.14 15.54 3.10
C ALA A 172 2.16 14.39 3.02
N SER A 173 2.92 14.20 4.11
CA SER A 173 3.93 13.13 4.17
C SER A 173 3.35 11.74 4.44
N ASN A 174 2.20 11.69 5.13
CA ASN A 174 1.49 10.47 5.51
C ASN A 174 -0.01 10.60 5.16
N PRO A 175 -0.39 10.51 3.88
CA PRO A 175 -1.76 10.77 3.43
C PRO A 175 -2.81 9.79 3.96
N LEU A 176 -2.40 8.58 4.34
CA LEU A 176 -3.29 7.54 4.87
C LEU A 176 -3.64 7.71 6.36
N ASN A 177 -2.84 8.44 7.12
CA ASN A 177 -2.97 8.47 8.58
C ASN A 177 -4.30 9.12 9.01
N GLY A 178 -5.05 8.45 9.89
CA GLY A 178 -6.30 8.95 10.46
C GLY A 178 -7.53 8.62 9.63
N TYR A 179 -7.37 7.95 8.49
CA TYR A 179 -8.46 7.52 7.63
C TYR A 179 -8.90 6.07 7.88
N GLU A 180 -8.32 5.37 8.86
CA GLU A 180 -8.74 4.02 9.24
C GLU A 180 -10.23 3.95 9.61
N ALA A 181 -10.72 4.96 10.34
CA ALA A 181 -12.14 5.06 10.69
C ALA A 181 -13.04 5.32 9.47
N LEU A 182 -12.51 5.96 8.42
CA LEU A 182 -13.26 6.15 7.17
C LEU A 182 -13.32 4.86 6.35
N ALA A 183 -12.26 4.06 6.36
CA ALA A 183 -12.23 2.78 5.66
C ALA A 183 -13.32 1.83 6.21
N SER A 184 -13.49 1.81 7.54
CA SER A 184 -14.41 0.88 8.22
C SER A 184 -14.12 -0.55 7.77
N GLU A 185 -15.08 -1.22 7.13
CA GLU A 185 -14.96 -2.59 6.62
C GLU A 185 -14.62 -2.65 5.11
N ASN A 186 -14.18 -1.54 4.51
CA ASN A 186 -13.92 -1.44 3.06
C ASN A 186 -12.43 -1.30 2.76
N HIS A 187 -12.05 -1.65 1.53
CA HIS A 187 -10.85 -1.04 0.95
C HIS A 187 -11.07 0.47 0.83
N LEU A 188 -10.02 1.28 0.97
CA LEU A 188 -10.12 2.74 0.89
C LEU A 188 -9.09 3.32 -0.07
N LEU A 189 -9.58 4.02 -1.09
CA LEU A 189 -8.77 4.78 -2.03
C LEU A 189 -8.84 6.26 -1.71
N LEU A 190 -7.67 6.89 -1.60
CA LEU A 190 -7.51 8.32 -1.28
C LEU A 190 -6.70 9.06 -2.36
N PRO A 191 -7.08 10.29 -2.72
CA PRO A 191 -6.32 11.06 -3.69
C PRO A 191 -5.01 11.61 -3.11
N HIS A 192 -3.88 11.17 -3.65
CA HIS A 192 -2.58 11.73 -3.26
C HIS A 192 -1.48 11.44 -4.32
N PRO A 193 -0.49 12.34 -4.51
CA PRO A 193 0.60 12.11 -5.48
C PRO A 193 1.61 11.06 -5.03
N ARG A 194 1.69 10.77 -3.72
CA ARG A 194 2.46 9.61 -3.23
C ARG A 194 1.60 8.37 -3.38
N ILE A 195 2.19 7.27 -3.82
CA ILE A 195 1.55 5.95 -3.87
C ILE A 195 1.96 5.19 -2.59
N HIS A 196 1.06 5.16 -1.62
CA HIS A 196 1.24 4.46 -0.35
C HIS A 196 0.16 3.37 -0.23
N THR A 197 0.52 2.24 0.34
CA THR A 197 -0.41 1.14 0.63
C THR A 197 -0.20 0.67 2.06
N LYS A 198 -1.29 0.43 2.77
CA LYS A 198 -1.31 -0.10 4.13
C LYS A 198 -2.38 -1.17 4.27
N THR A 199 -1.98 -2.35 4.73
CA THR A 199 -2.92 -3.37 5.18
C THR A 199 -3.52 -2.99 6.52
N LEU A 200 -4.85 -3.09 6.65
CA LEU A 200 -5.56 -2.84 7.89
C LEU A 200 -5.53 -4.07 8.80
N PRO A 201 -5.40 -3.88 10.14
CA PRO A 201 -5.44 -4.99 11.07
C PRO A 201 -6.82 -5.65 11.06
N ARG A 202 -6.83 -6.98 11.17
CA ARG A 202 -8.04 -7.79 11.21
C ARG A 202 -7.90 -8.93 12.22
N PHE A 203 -9.03 -9.44 12.71
CA PHE A 203 -9.03 -10.72 13.44
C PHE A 203 -8.78 -11.88 12.48
N LYS A 204 -8.34 -13.03 13.02
CA LYS A 204 -8.14 -14.24 12.22
C LYS A 204 -9.43 -14.63 11.51
N GLY A 205 -9.36 -14.81 10.19
CA GLY A 205 -10.53 -15.10 9.33
C GLY A 205 -11.37 -13.89 8.90
N GLY A 206 -11.09 -12.67 9.39
CA GLY A 206 -11.77 -11.47 8.87
C GLY A 206 -11.36 -11.15 7.44
N ALA A 207 -12.06 -10.24 6.75
CA ALA A 207 -11.71 -9.86 5.37
C ALA A 207 -10.40 -9.04 5.31
N LEU A 208 -9.63 -9.18 4.22
CA LEU A 208 -8.43 -8.36 4.00
C LEU A 208 -8.87 -6.99 3.53
N ARG A 209 -8.44 -5.93 4.22
CA ARG A 209 -8.73 -4.55 3.84
C ARG A 209 -7.46 -3.75 3.67
N LEU A 210 -7.41 -2.98 2.60
CA LEU A 210 -6.27 -2.15 2.22
C LEU A 210 -6.68 -0.69 2.15
N MET A 211 -5.82 0.19 2.65
CA MET A 211 -5.88 1.62 2.32
C MET A 211 -4.76 1.93 1.34
N THR A 212 -5.09 2.61 0.23
CA THR A 212 -4.10 3.01 -0.76
C THR A 212 -4.34 4.43 -1.30
N THR A 213 -3.28 5.06 -1.79
CA THR A 213 -3.34 6.33 -2.49
C THR A 213 -2.96 6.20 -3.95
N THR A 214 -3.61 6.99 -4.80
CA THR A 214 -3.66 6.69 -6.24
C THR A 214 -2.40 7.00 -7.03
N GLY A 215 -1.59 7.96 -6.61
CA GLY A 215 -0.72 8.68 -7.55
C GLY A 215 -1.50 9.72 -8.36
N PHE A 216 -0.81 10.59 -9.08
CA PHE A 216 -1.41 11.69 -9.83
C PHE A 216 -1.28 11.50 -11.34
N LEU A 217 -2.27 11.99 -12.10
CA LEU A 217 -2.20 12.20 -13.54
C LEU A 217 -1.64 13.59 -13.89
N SER A 218 -1.92 14.58 -13.04
CA SER A 218 -1.44 15.96 -13.21
C SER A 218 0.07 16.06 -13.02
N ARG A 219 0.72 16.94 -13.78
CA ARG A 219 2.16 17.25 -13.65
C ARG A 219 2.50 17.83 -12.27
N LYS A 220 3.80 17.88 -11.96
CA LYS A 220 4.30 18.45 -10.71
C LYS A 220 3.99 19.95 -10.62
N ASN A 221 3.20 20.36 -9.64
CA ASN A 221 2.94 21.77 -9.33
C ASN A 221 2.89 21.97 -7.81
N TYR A 222 3.99 22.52 -7.28
CA TYR A 222 4.27 22.66 -5.85
C TYR A 222 4.88 24.02 -5.52
N SER A 223 4.60 24.52 -4.32
CA SER A 223 5.18 25.79 -3.84
C SER A 223 6.67 25.69 -3.56
N ASP A 224 7.39 26.81 -3.66
CA ASP A 224 8.76 26.95 -3.14
C ASP A 224 8.75 27.09 -1.61
N SER A 225 8.35 26.01 -0.96
CA SER A 225 8.40 25.82 0.50
C SER A 225 9.01 24.46 0.79
N LYS A 226 9.50 24.24 2.01
CA LYS A 226 9.99 22.92 2.42
C LYS A 226 9.00 21.80 2.10
N SER A 227 7.72 22.03 2.37
CA SER A 227 6.65 21.04 2.10
C SER A 227 6.41 20.82 0.60
N GLY A 228 6.50 21.88 -0.21
CA GLY A 228 6.36 21.77 -1.66
C GLY A 228 7.56 21.08 -2.31
N ASN A 229 8.78 21.37 -1.87
CA ASN A 229 9.99 20.70 -2.36
C ASN A 229 9.97 19.19 -2.05
N LEU A 230 9.55 18.81 -0.85
CA LEU A 230 9.31 17.39 -0.51
C LEU A 230 8.16 16.78 -1.33
N GLY A 231 7.09 17.53 -1.58
CA GLY A 231 6.00 17.12 -2.46
C GLY A 231 6.48 16.85 -3.89
N TYR A 232 7.35 17.71 -4.42
CA TYR A 232 7.94 17.58 -5.75
C TYR A 232 8.79 16.32 -5.90
N ILE A 233 9.64 16.02 -4.91
CA ILE A 233 10.52 14.83 -4.91
C ILE A 233 9.68 13.54 -4.87
N HIS A 234 8.63 13.52 -4.04
CA HIS A 234 7.81 12.33 -3.83
C HIS A 234 6.56 12.27 -4.71
N HIS A 235 6.46 13.16 -5.71
CA HIS A 235 5.38 13.11 -6.68
C HIS A 235 5.56 11.86 -7.55
N SER A 236 4.53 11.04 -7.66
CA SER A 236 4.52 9.85 -8.49
C SER A 236 3.32 9.87 -9.43
N TYR A 237 3.58 9.65 -10.71
CA TYR A 237 2.53 9.32 -11.66
C TYR A 237 2.05 7.89 -11.38
N GLY A 238 0.73 7.69 -11.41
CA GLY A 238 0.17 6.37 -11.12
C GLY A 238 -1.34 6.34 -11.03
N PHE A 239 -1.85 5.12 -10.98
CA PHE A 239 -3.26 4.82 -10.79
C PHE A 239 -3.41 3.50 -10.03
N ILE A 240 -4.62 3.23 -9.54
CA ILE A 240 -5.00 1.99 -8.88
C ILE A 240 -5.93 1.21 -9.80
N VAL A 241 -5.66 -0.08 -9.95
CA VAL A 241 -6.60 -1.03 -10.54
C VAL A 241 -7.43 -1.62 -9.40
N VAL A 242 -8.74 -1.51 -9.50
CA VAL A 242 -9.69 -2.21 -8.62
C VAL A 242 -10.56 -3.09 -9.50
N GLU A 243 -10.60 -4.37 -9.18
CA GLU A 243 -11.30 -5.40 -9.93
C GLU A 243 -12.25 -6.13 -9.00
N LYS A 244 -13.49 -6.36 -9.45
CA LYS A 244 -14.43 -7.24 -8.75
C LYS A 244 -14.12 -8.69 -9.08
N ASP A 245 -14.20 -9.52 -8.06
CA ASP A 245 -14.28 -10.96 -8.22
C ASP A 245 -15.64 -11.31 -8.85
N SER A 246 -15.63 -12.12 -9.91
CA SER A 246 -16.83 -12.42 -10.70
C SER A 246 -17.88 -13.21 -9.92
N ASP A 247 -17.46 -13.95 -8.90
CA ASP A 247 -18.32 -14.90 -8.18
C ASP A 247 -18.94 -14.25 -6.93
N THR A 248 -18.15 -13.43 -6.23
CA THR A 248 -18.52 -12.83 -4.94
C THR A 248 -18.95 -11.37 -5.05
N ASN A 249 -18.60 -10.68 -6.14
CA ASN A 249 -18.75 -9.23 -6.31
C ASN A 249 -18.02 -8.40 -5.23
N GLU A 250 -17.15 -9.03 -4.44
CA GLU A 250 -16.16 -8.37 -3.58
C GLU A 250 -14.98 -7.91 -4.45
N CYS A 251 -14.30 -6.84 -4.05
CA CYS A 251 -13.13 -6.39 -4.80
C CYS A 251 -11.90 -7.19 -4.40
N LEU A 252 -11.10 -7.58 -5.40
CA LEU A 252 -9.74 -8.03 -5.19
C LEU A 252 -8.91 -6.91 -4.55
N PRO A 253 -7.82 -7.23 -3.82
CA PRO A 253 -6.96 -6.24 -3.20
C PRO A 253 -6.50 -5.17 -4.22
N PRO A 254 -6.81 -3.87 -3.98
CA PRO A 254 -6.48 -2.80 -4.94
C PRO A 254 -4.98 -2.76 -5.26
N ARG A 255 -4.66 -2.77 -6.56
CA ARG A 255 -3.29 -2.88 -7.05
C ARG A 255 -2.80 -1.54 -7.59
N ALA A 256 -1.69 -1.05 -7.04
CA ALA A 256 -1.12 0.21 -7.46
C ALA A 256 -0.18 0.05 -8.66
N VAL A 257 -0.38 0.83 -9.71
CA VAL A 257 0.46 0.90 -10.91
C VAL A 257 1.25 2.20 -10.88
N LYS A 258 2.59 2.08 -10.94
CA LYS A 258 3.50 3.22 -11.06
C LYS A 258 3.73 3.53 -12.53
N VAL A 259 3.63 4.80 -12.89
CA VAL A 259 3.80 5.29 -14.26
C VAL A 259 5.10 6.08 -14.37
N LYS A 260 5.84 5.89 -15.46
CA LYS A 260 7.07 6.64 -15.77
C LYS A 260 6.73 8.08 -16.17
N ASP A 261 7.74 8.95 -16.21
CA ASP A 261 7.54 10.36 -16.57
C ASP A 261 7.04 10.54 -18.04
N ASP A 262 7.31 9.57 -18.91
CA ASP A 262 6.82 9.51 -20.30
C ASP A 262 5.40 8.92 -20.44
N GLY A 263 4.72 8.64 -19.32
CA GLY A 263 3.38 8.09 -19.30
C GLY A 263 3.30 6.58 -19.53
N SER A 264 4.40 5.89 -19.83
CA SER A 264 4.43 4.43 -19.97
C SER A 264 4.38 3.73 -18.60
N PHE A 265 3.82 2.52 -18.57
CA PHE A 265 3.75 1.71 -17.35
C PHE A 265 3.74 0.22 -17.66
N THR A 266 3.97 -0.57 -16.61
CA THR A 266 3.83 -2.02 -16.65
C THR A 266 2.82 -2.45 -15.61
N ASP A 267 1.88 -3.29 -16.02
CA ASP A 267 0.95 -3.95 -15.13
C ASP A 267 1.06 -5.47 -15.24
N ILE A 268 1.53 -6.11 -14.17
CA ILE A 268 1.85 -7.55 -14.07
C ILE A 268 2.85 -7.99 -15.15
N ASN A 269 2.37 -8.30 -16.36
CA ASN A 269 3.19 -8.69 -17.52
C ASN A 269 2.79 -7.93 -18.80
N LYS A 270 2.04 -6.84 -18.68
CA LYS A 270 1.62 -5.99 -19.80
C LYS A 270 2.34 -4.65 -19.71
N GLU A 271 3.18 -4.36 -20.68
CA GLU A 271 3.73 -3.02 -20.85
C GLU A 271 2.77 -2.20 -21.73
N VAL A 272 2.55 -0.95 -21.32
CA VAL A 272 1.75 0.01 -22.08
C VAL A 272 2.60 1.23 -22.37
N SER A 273 2.83 1.49 -23.66
CA SER A 273 3.65 2.60 -24.13
C SER A 273 3.20 3.03 -25.52
N GLY A 274 3.10 4.35 -25.75
CA GLY A 274 2.64 4.90 -27.02
C GLY A 274 1.30 4.30 -27.46
N GLU A 275 0.34 4.21 -26.54
CA GLU A 275 -0.99 3.66 -26.75
C GLU A 275 -1.03 2.16 -27.15
N THR A 276 0.10 1.48 -27.08
CA THR A 276 0.25 0.06 -27.43
C THR A 276 0.39 -0.77 -26.16
N VAL A 277 -0.35 -1.89 -26.10
CA VAL A 277 -0.22 -2.88 -25.03
C VAL A 277 0.55 -4.09 -25.58
N SER A 278 1.71 -4.39 -24.97
CA SER A 278 2.55 -5.53 -25.30
C SER A 278 2.73 -6.45 -24.09
N LYS A 279 2.96 -7.74 -24.32
CA LYS A 279 3.39 -8.66 -23.25
C LYS A 279 4.91 -8.49 -23.07
N ILE A 280 5.38 -8.46 -21.82
CA ILE A 280 6.81 -8.61 -21.51
C ILE A 280 7.16 -10.08 -21.34
N ASP A 281 8.35 -10.47 -21.82
CA ASP A 281 8.78 -11.87 -21.83
C ASP A 281 9.42 -12.33 -20.50
N SER A 282 9.97 -11.39 -19.74
CA SER A 282 10.56 -11.64 -18.41
C SER A 282 10.53 -10.39 -17.54
N VAL A 283 10.75 -10.58 -16.24
CA VAL A 283 11.00 -9.49 -15.28
C VAL A 283 12.35 -9.65 -14.59
N PRO A 284 13.03 -8.54 -14.20
CA PRO A 284 14.38 -8.62 -13.61
C PRO A 284 14.46 -9.33 -12.26
N ALA A 285 13.37 -9.33 -11.49
CA ALA A 285 13.26 -10.10 -10.24
C ALA A 285 11.80 -10.23 -9.78
N PHE A 286 11.54 -11.27 -8.99
CA PHE A 286 10.31 -11.42 -8.20
C PHE A 286 10.66 -11.65 -6.72
N VAL A 287 10.09 -10.87 -5.80
CA VAL A 287 10.29 -11.03 -4.35
C VAL A 287 9.07 -11.75 -3.78
N LEU A 288 9.28 -12.95 -3.24
CA LEU A 288 8.22 -13.73 -2.59
C LEU A 288 7.91 -13.17 -1.20
N GLY A 289 6.71 -13.46 -0.69
CA GLY A 289 6.42 -13.27 0.73
C GLY A 289 7.27 -14.20 1.59
N ASP A 290 7.47 -13.83 2.86
CA ASP A 290 8.24 -14.62 3.83
C ASP A 290 7.77 -16.08 3.81
N ILE A 291 8.70 -17.01 3.57
CA ILE A 291 8.36 -18.35 3.07
C ILE A 291 7.95 -19.30 4.21
N HIS A 292 8.71 -19.31 5.31
CA HIS A 292 8.63 -20.24 6.43
C HIS A 292 8.24 -21.64 5.97
N HIS A 293 9.16 -22.35 5.30
CA HIS A 293 8.83 -23.52 4.48
C HIS A 293 7.89 -24.55 5.14
N ARG A 294 8.01 -24.82 6.45
CA ARG A 294 7.16 -25.78 7.18
C ARG A 294 5.72 -25.34 7.43
N GLU A 295 5.44 -24.04 7.33
CA GLU A 295 4.13 -23.42 7.57
C GLU A 295 3.54 -22.81 6.28
N ILE A 296 4.22 -23.00 5.16
CA ILE A 296 3.83 -22.51 3.84
C ILE A 296 2.42 -23.00 3.46
N ASP A 297 1.63 -22.12 2.88
CA ASP A 297 0.36 -22.49 2.27
C ASP A 297 0.61 -23.02 0.86
N THR A 298 0.48 -24.34 0.70
CA THR A 298 0.71 -25.02 -0.58
C THR A 298 -0.26 -24.57 -1.67
N ASN A 299 -1.48 -24.15 -1.32
CA ASN A 299 -2.44 -23.65 -2.32
C ASN A 299 -2.00 -22.26 -2.82
N PHE A 300 -1.58 -21.38 -1.90
CA PHE A 300 -1.04 -20.08 -2.26
C PHE A 300 0.22 -20.20 -3.12
N MET A 301 1.10 -21.15 -2.80
CA MET A 301 2.30 -21.41 -3.59
C MET A 301 2.01 -22.00 -4.97
N ALA A 302 0.97 -22.82 -5.12
CA ALA A 302 0.55 -23.31 -6.42
C ALA A 302 0.09 -22.17 -7.33
N VAL A 303 -0.72 -21.25 -6.81
CA VAL A 303 -1.15 -20.03 -7.55
C VAL A 303 0.05 -19.14 -7.88
N THR A 304 0.98 -18.97 -6.93
CA THR A 304 2.21 -18.22 -7.15
C THR A 304 3.05 -18.87 -8.25
N ALA A 305 3.15 -20.20 -8.26
CA ALA A 305 3.88 -20.94 -9.29
C ALA A 305 3.28 -20.75 -10.69
N GLU A 306 1.95 -20.69 -10.81
CA GLU A 306 1.29 -20.37 -12.08
C GLU A 306 1.62 -18.95 -12.55
N LEU A 307 1.54 -17.96 -11.65
CA LEU A 307 1.91 -16.58 -11.94
C LEU A 307 3.36 -16.44 -12.41
N LEU A 308 4.29 -17.16 -11.79
CA LEU A 308 5.71 -17.10 -12.13
C LEU A 308 6.02 -17.69 -13.51
N LYS A 309 5.22 -18.65 -14.01
CA LYS A 309 5.35 -19.14 -15.39
C LYS A 309 5.02 -18.06 -16.42
N ASP A 310 4.06 -17.19 -16.09
CA ASP A 310 3.64 -16.11 -16.99
C ASP A 310 4.50 -14.86 -16.90
N ILE A 311 5.09 -14.59 -15.72
CA ILE A 311 5.96 -13.45 -15.45
C ILE A 311 7.42 -13.75 -15.81
N ASN A 312 7.85 -15.00 -15.64
CA ASN A 312 9.18 -15.51 -15.97
C ASN A 312 10.33 -14.64 -15.42
N PRO A 313 10.57 -14.62 -14.11
CA PRO A 313 11.60 -13.76 -13.53
C PRO A 313 13.02 -14.27 -13.76
N ASP A 314 13.96 -13.36 -14.05
CA ASP A 314 15.39 -13.67 -14.17
C ASP A 314 16.00 -14.15 -12.84
N GLN A 315 15.45 -13.67 -11.71
CA GLN A 315 15.79 -14.15 -10.37
C GLN A 315 14.61 -14.04 -9.39
N VAL A 316 14.57 -14.93 -8.41
CA VAL A 316 13.58 -14.94 -7.33
C VAL A 316 14.27 -14.70 -6.00
N ILE A 317 13.74 -13.76 -5.23
CA ILE A 317 14.25 -13.39 -3.91
C ILE A 317 13.36 -14.03 -2.84
N MET A 318 13.98 -14.79 -1.93
CA MET A 318 13.33 -15.50 -0.84
C MET A 318 13.79 -14.93 0.51
N HIS A 319 12.83 -14.52 1.32
CA HIS A 319 13.00 -14.13 2.71
C HIS A 319 12.42 -15.19 3.64
N ASP A 320 12.99 -15.34 4.84
CA ASP A 320 12.58 -16.33 5.85
C ASP A 320 12.34 -17.72 5.24
N LEU A 321 13.28 -18.22 4.44
CA LEU A 321 13.18 -19.55 3.83
C LEU A 321 13.06 -20.64 4.91
N LEU A 322 13.93 -20.55 5.92
CA LEU A 322 13.93 -21.41 7.10
C LEU A 322 12.90 -20.92 8.11
N ASP A 323 12.02 -21.81 8.56
CA ASP A 323 11.04 -21.47 9.61
C ASP A 323 11.65 -21.55 11.03
N ALA A 324 12.66 -22.40 11.22
CA ALA A 324 13.30 -22.67 12.51
C ALA A 324 12.31 -23.06 13.62
N SER A 325 11.14 -23.64 13.31
CA SER A 325 10.14 -24.00 14.31
C SER A 325 10.62 -25.12 15.21
N SER A 326 11.38 -26.10 14.73
CA SER A 326 11.88 -27.21 15.57
C SER A 326 12.83 -26.74 16.69
N PHE A 327 13.45 -25.57 16.55
CA PHE A 327 14.39 -25.00 17.52
C PHE A 327 14.12 -23.53 17.87
N ASN A 328 12.86 -23.10 17.75
CA ASN A 328 12.47 -21.72 18.05
C ASN A 328 12.74 -21.38 19.53
N HIS A 329 13.64 -20.42 19.75
CA HIS A 329 14.08 -20.03 21.09
C HIS A 329 12.99 -19.34 21.92
N HIS A 330 11.95 -18.78 21.27
CA HIS A 330 10.79 -18.20 21.96
C HIS A 330 9.85 -19.27 22.54
N GLU A 331 9.90 -20.50 22.00
CA GLU A 331 9.03 -21.62 22.38
C GLU A 331 9.78 -22.71 23.16
N LYS A 332 11.07 -22.48 23.45
CA LYS A 332 11.97 -23.49 24.02
C LYS A 332 11.53 -24.04 25.38
N ASP A 333 10.72 -23.30 26.14
CA ASP A 333 10.25 -23.70 27.46
C ASP A 333 8.77 -24.17 27.44
N ASP A 334 8.10 -24.12 26.29
CA ASP A 334 6.72 -24.57 26.12
C ASP A 334 6.67 -26.08 25.80
N LEU A 335 6.45 -26.88 26.85
CA LEU A 335 6.34 -28.35 26.72
C LEU A 335 5.12 -28.81 25.92
N TYR A 336 4.05 -28.00 25.87
CA TYR A 336 2.87 -28.35 25.10
C TYR A 336 3.17 -28.26 23.61
N ILE A 337 3.76 -27.14 23.15
CA ILE A 337 4.16 -26.95 21.74
C ILE A 337 5.19 -28.01 21.33
N LYS A 338 6.20 -28.27 22.15
CA LYS A 338 7.18 -29.34 21.88
C LYS A 338 6.54 -30.70 21.67
N LYS A 339 5.62 -31.10 22.57
CA LYS A 339 4.89 -32.37 22.45
C LYS A 339 4.06 -32.44 21.17
N GLN A 340 3.46 -31.33 20.74
CA GLN A 340 2.71 -31.28 19.48
C GLN A 340 3.64 -31.50 18.28
N LYS A 341 4.78 -30.82 18.22
CA LYS A 341 5.78 -30.99 17.15
C LYS A 341 6.28 -32.43 17.06
N ILE A 342 6.58 -33.06 18.20
CA ILE A 342 6.98 -34.49 18.24
C ILE A 342 5.88 -35.37 17.67
N LYS A 343 4.62 -35.19 18.09
CA LYS A 343 3.48 -35.95 17.57
C LYS A 343 3.27 -35.78 16.06
N GLN A 344 3.62 -34.60 15.52
CA GLN A 344 3.50 -34.27 14.11
C GLN A 344 4.74 -34.66 13.29
N GLY A 345 5.82 -35.14 13.92
CA GLY A 345 7.11 -35.38 13.25
C GLY A 345 7.95 -34.12 12.99
N LYS A 346 7.44 -32.92 13.26
CA LYS A 346 8.08 -31.61 13.00
C LYS A 346 9.13 -31.18 14.06
N HIS A 347 9.76 -32.12 14.76
CA HIS A 347 10.67 -31.82 15.89
C HIS A 347 12.15 -31.98 15.55
N LEU A 348 12.47 -32.50 14.37
CA LEU A 348 13.83 -32.77 13.94
C LEU A 348 14.43 -31.54 13.24
N ILE A 349 15.59 -31.11 13.75
CA ILE A 349 16.33 -29.91 13.31
C ILE A 349 16.96 -30.14 11.94
N GLY A 350 17.65 -31.27 11.78
CA GLY A 350 18.30 -31.64 10.51
C GLY A 350 17.30 -31.73 9.36
N ASP A 351 16.15 -32.35 9.61
CA ASP A 351 15.07 -32.44 8.63
C ASP A 351 14.58 -31.06 8.19
N GLU A 352 14.42 -30.11 9.12
CA GLU A 352 13.92 -28.76 8.80
C GLU A 352 14.85 -28.00 7.86
N ILE A 353 16.14 -28.03 8.19
CA ILE A 353 17.18 -27.35 7.43
C ILE A 353 17.27 -27.96 6.03
N ASN A 354 17.26 -29.29 5.95
CA ASN A 354 17.33 -30.02 4.68
C ASN A 354 16.10 -29.75 3.81
N GLU A 355 14.89 -29.78 4.39
CA GLU A 355 13.64 -29.44 3.71
C GLU A 355 13.68 -28.03 3.11
N ALA A 356 14.13 -27.04 3.87
CA ALA A 356 14.25 -25.65 3.41
C ALA A 356 15.24 -25.49 2.24
N ILE A 357 16.42 -26.11 2.32
CA ILE A 357 17.43 -26.08 1.24
C ILE A 357 16.90 -26.80 -0.01
N GLN A 358 16.33 -27.99 0.17
CA GLN A 358 15.74 -28.75 -0.93
C GLN A 358 14.58 -28.02 -1.59
N PHE A 359 13.79 -27.26 -0.84
CA PHE A 359 12.74 -26.42 -1.40
C PHE A 359 13.31 -25.36 -2.34
N ALA A 360 14.34 -24.62 -1.93
CA ALA A 360 15.00 -23.64 -2.80
C ALA A 360 15.61 -24.30 -4.05
N ASP A 361 16.23 -25.47 -3.91
CA ASP A 361 16.78 -26.23 -5.03
C ASP A 361 15.72 -26.71 -6.01
N HIS A 362 14.63 -27.29 -5.51
CA HIS A 362 13.52 -27.74 -6.36
C HIS A 362 12.85 -26.57 -7.05
N PHE A 363 12.68 -25.45 -6.34
CA PHE A 363 12.12 -24.24 -6.90
C PHE A 363 13.01 -23.70 -8.03
N GLN A 364 14.31 -23.55 -7.79
CA GLN A 364 15.31 -23.15 -8.78
C GLN A 364 15.21 -24.03 -10.03
N LYS A 365 15.25 -25.36 -9.87
CA LYS A 365 15.17 -26.32 -10.98
C LYS A 365 13.84 -26.29 -11.74
N HIS A 366 12.73 -26.06 -11.04
CA HIS A 366 11.41 -26.04 -11.64
C HIS A 366 11.20 -24.83 -12.55
N PHE A 367 11.71 -23.67 -12.14
CA PHE A 367 11.54 -22.41 -12.89
C PHE A 367 12.76 -22.02 -13.74
N ASP A 368 13.87 -22.75 -13.62
CA ASP A 368 15.15 -22.44 -14.28
C ASP A 368 15.58 -20.97 -14.08
N THR A 369 15.41 -20.48 -12.85
CA THR A 369 15.69 -19.10 -12.46
C THR A 369 16.74 -19.07 -11.36
N LYS A 370 17.46 -17.96 -11.22
CA LYS A 370 18.38 -17.77 -10.09
C LYS A 370 17.57 -17.57 -8.81
N VAL A 371 17.88 -18.30 -7.75
CA VAL A 371 17.26 -18.10 -6.42
C VAL A 371 18.24 -17.39 -5.50
N VAL A 372 17.79 -16.30 -4.90
CA VAL A 372 18.54 -15.52 -3.91
C VAL A 372 17.85 -15.68 -2.56
N VAL A 373 18.49 -16.40 -1.64
CA VAL A 373 18.04 -16.55 -0.26
C VAL A 373 18.64 -15.42 0.56
N VAL A 374 17.81 -14.57 1.15
CA VAL A 374 18.25 -13.43 1.95
C VAL A 374 18.35 -13.84 3.41
N GLN A 375 19.47 -13.52 4.05
CA GLN A 375 19.63 -13.71 5.49
C GLN A 375 18.48 -13.04 6.23
N SER A 376 17.79 -13.84 7.04
CA SER A 376 16.60 -13.42 7.77
C SER A 376 16.72 -13.83 9.24
N ASN A 377 15.87 -13.29 10.12
CA ASN A 377 16.06 -13.47 11.56
C ASN A 377 15.87 -14.93 12.02
N HIS A 378 15.14 -15.74 11.24
CA HIS A 378 14.98 -17.17 11.54
C HIS A 378 16.26 -17.97 11.33
N ASP A 379 17.13 -17.55 10.40
CA ASP A 379 18.41 -18.19 10.14
C ASP A 379 19.33 -18.08 11.37
N ASP A 380 19.30 -16.93 12.04
CA ASP A 380 20.10 -16.62 13.24
C ASP A 380 19.68 -17.47 14.48
N PHE A 381 18.55 -18.21 14.39
CA PHE A 381 18.13 -19.10 15.48
C PHE A 381 19.05 -20.32 15.62
N ILE A 382 19.78 -20.69 14.56
CA ILE A 382 20.77 -21.77 14.63
C ILE A 382 21.89 -21.38 15.61
N GLU A 383 22.40 -20.15 15.53
CA GLU A 383 23.42 -19.65 16.45
C GLU A 383 22.90 -19.62 17.88
N HIS A 384 21.62 -19.26 18.08
CA HIS A 384 21.00 -19.32 19.40
C HIS A 384 20.88 -20.75 19.93
N LEU A 385 20.50 -21.70 19.07
CA LEU A 385 20.46 -23.12 19.41
C LEU A 385 21.83 -23.59 19.91
N ILE A 386 22.88 -23.40 19.12
CA ILE A 386 24.23 -23.88 19.43
C ILE A 386 24.81 -23.23 20.69
N ASN A 387 24.61 -21.92 20.86
CA ASN A 387 25.21 -21.19 21.98
C ASN A 387 24.47 -21.34 23.32
N ARG A 388 23.18 -21.72 23.30
CA ARG A 388 22.32 -21.64 24.50
C ARG A 388 21.64 -22.95 24.88
N SER A 389 21.68 -23.97 24.03
CA SER A 389 20.99 -25.24 24.28
C SER A 389 21.96 -26.34 24.72
N ASP A 390 21.43 -27.30 25.47
CA ASP A 390 22.16 -28.48 25.91
C ASP A 390 21.64 -29.70 25.15
N TRP A 391 22.40 -30.14 24.14
CA TRP A 391 22.03 -31.26 23.28
C TRP A 391 21.81 -32.56 24.05
N LYS A 392 22.38 -32.71 25.25
CA LYS A 392 22.17 -33.92 26.09
C LYS A 392 20.73 -34.03 26.58
N LYS A 393 19.98 -32.93 26.58
CA LYS A 393 18.56 -32.89 26.95
C LYS A 393 17.62 -33.20 25.79
N ASP A 394 18.14 -33.25 24.56
CA ASP A 394 17.37 -33.58 23.35
C ASP A 394 18.18 -34.52 22.45
N LEU A 395 18.17 -35.81 22.81
CA LEU A 395 18.89 -36.84 22.08
C LEU A 395 18.31 -37.14 20.69
N HIS A 396 17.09 -36.68 20.38
CA HIS A 396 16.54 -36.78 19.03
C HIS A 396 17.31 -35.89 18.05
N ASN A 397 17.79 -34.74 18.54
CA ASN A 397 18.48 -33.73 17.74
C ASN A 397 19.98 -33.66 18.02
N SER A 398 20.54 -34.55 18.85
CA SER A 398 21.94 -34.44 19.26
C SER A 398 22.92 -34.54 18.11
N GLU A 399 22.65 -35.35 17.10
CA GLU A 399 23.50 -35.49 15.91
C GLU A 399 23.53 -34.20 15.10
N ALA A 400 22.36 -33.73 14.64
CA ALA A 400 22.23 -32.46 13.92
C ALA A 400 22.83 -31.28 14.70
N PHE A 401 22.60 -31.22 16.01
CA PHE A 401 23.22 -30.20 16.86
C PHE A 401 24.74 -30.26 16.80
N LEU A 402 25.34 -31.45 16.98
CA LEU A 402 26.79 -31.61 17.01
C LEU A 402 27.42 -31.32 15.65
N GLU A 403 26.74 -31.65 14.55
CA GLU A 403 27.16 -31.30 13.18
C GLU A 403 27.18 -29.79 12.96
N LEU A 404 26.10 -29.09 13.33
CA LEU A 404 26.01 -27.63 13.22
C LEU A 404 27.02 -26.93 14.13
N ALA A 405 27.23 -27.44 15.35
CA ALA A 405 28.27 -26.96 16.25
C ALA A 405 29.67 -27.17 15.66
N LEU A 406 29.91 -28.30 15.00
CA LEU A 406 31.19 -28.58 14.34
C LEU A 406 31.44 -27.62 13.17
N ILE A 407 30.41 -27.28 12.38
CA ILE A 407 30.49 -26.24 11.35
C ILE A 407 30.91 -24.91 11.96
N GLN A 408 30.24 -24.49 13.04
CA GLN A 408 30.56 -23.24 13.75
C GLN A 408 32.01 -23.17 14.25
N GLN A 409 32.61 -24.31 14.64
CA GLN A 409 33.98 -24.38 15.14
C GLN A 409 35.05 -24.50 14.04
N ARG A 410 34.71 -25.06 12.88
CA ARG A 410 35.68 -25.38 11.82
C ARG A 410 35.69 -24.39 10.67
N GLN A 411 34.56 -23.76 10.37
CA GLN A 411 34.39 -22.93 9.19
C GLN A 411 34.48 -21.46 9.55
N ASP A 412 35.00 -20.67 8.61
CA ASP A 412 34.85 -19.22 8.67
C ASP A 412 33.43 -18.86 8.17
N LEU A 413 32.57 -18.44 9.08
CA LEU A 413 31.17 -18.11 8.77
C LEU A 413 31.00 -16.65 8.30
N GLU A 414 31.99 -15.77 8.47
CA GLU A 414 31.86 -14.35 8.11
C GLU A 414 31.54 -14.14 6.61
N PRO A 415 32.12 -14.90 5.66
CA PRO A 415 31.74 -14.84 4.25
C PRO A 415 30.29 -15.27 3.99
N HIS A 416 29.77 -16.20 4.80
CA HIS A 416 28.45 -16.80 4.64
C HIS A 416 27.35 -16.10 5.44
N GLY A 417 27.71 -15.21 6.37
CA GLY A 417 26.79 -14.55 7.29
C GLY A 417 26.51 -15.38 8.53
N ASN A 418 26.02 -16.61 8.36
CA ASN A 418 25.66 -17.52 9.45
C ASN A 418 25.76 -19.01 9.01
N ILE A 419 25.42 -19.94 9.92
CA ILE A 419 25.49 -21.39 9.64
C ILE A 419 24.54 -21.78 8.51
N PHE A 420 23.33 -21.23 8.45
CA PHE A 420 22.38 -21.55 7.38
C PHE A 420 22.90 -21.11 6.00
N GLY A 421 23.46 -19.91 5.91
CA GLY A 421 24.11 -19.42 4.68
C GLY A 421 25.29 -20.28 4.24
N TYR A 422 26.04 -20.85 5.18
CA TYR A 422 27.07 -21.84 4.85
C TYR A 422 26.46 -23.10 4.23
N LEU A 423 25.38 -23.64 4.81
CA LEU A 423 24.72 -24.83 4.30
C LEU A 423 24.09 -24.60 2.91
N VAL A 424 23.42 -23.46 2.70
CA VAL A 424 22.83 -23.10 1.39
C VAL A 424 23.91 -22.99 0.32
N ASN A 425 24.99 -22.24 0.58
CA ASN A 425 26.07 -22.04 -0.40
C ASN A 425 26.86 -23.34 -0.71
N ASN A 426 26.82 -24.33 0.19
CA ASN A 426 27.47 -25.63 0.00
C ASN A 426 26.50 -26.77 -0.37
N SER A 427 25.25 -26.45 -0.71
CA SER A 427 24.24 -27.42 -1.17
C SER A 427 24.59 -28.11 -2.49
N GLY A 428 25.52 -27.53 -3.26
CA GLY A 428 25.93 -28.00 -4.58
C GLY A 428 25.13 -27.40 -5.74
N ASN A 429 24.24 -26.44 -5.47
CA ASN A 429 23.50 -25.70 -6.49
C ASN A 429 23.98 -24.25 -6.60
N GLU A 430 24.82 -23.95 -7.59
CA GLU A 430 25.39 -22.62 -7.79
C GLU A 430 24.34 -21.54 -8.17
N ASN A 431 23.15 -21.96 -8.59
CA ASN A 431 22.03 -21.06 -8.91
C ASN A 431 21.16 -20.71 -7.69
N VAL A 432 21.43 -21.31 -6.53
CA VAL A 432 20.83 -20.92 -5.24
C VAL A 432 21.92 -20.24 -4.41
N VAL A 433 21.80 -18.92 -4.26
CA VAL A 433 22.81 -18.10 -3.57
C VAL A 433 22.26 -17.52 -2.28
N TYR A 434 23.03 -17.59 -1.21
CA TYR A 434 22.71 -16.94 0.05
C TYR A 434 23.34 -15.53 0.14
N VAL A 435 22.57 -14.55 0.56
CA VAL A 435 22.98 -13.16 0.71
C VAL A 435 22.92 -12.76 2.17
N LYS A 436 24.10 -12.49 2.74
CA LYS A 436 24.23 -12.02 4.12
C LYS A 436 23.80 -10.56 4.30
N ASN A 437 23.47 -10.19 5.53
CA ASN A 437 22.99 -8.85 5.91
C ASN A 437 23.98 -7.70 5.58
N SER A 438 25.28 -7.97 5.48
CA SER A 438 26.28 -6.95 5.10
C SER A 438 26.47 -6.79 3.59
N SER A 439 25.72 -7.55 2.79
CA SER A 439 25.73 -7.50 1.33
C SER A 439 24.52 -6.73 0.79
N SER A 440 24.64 -6.20 -0.42
CA SER A 440 23.59 -5.49 -1.14
C SER A 440 23.22 -6.26 -2.38
N VAL A 441 21.92 -6.37 -2.67
CA VAL A 441 21.41 -6.89 -3.93
C VAL A 441 20.57 -5.79 -4.55
N ASN A 442 21.12 -5.13 -5.57
CA ASN A 442 20.41 -4.07 -6.28
C ASN A 442 19.79 -4.62 -7.57
N VAL A 443 18.47 -4.52 -7.69
CA VAL A 443 17.74 -4.85 -8.91
C VAL A 443 16.99 -3.62 -9.37
N MET A 444 17.38 -3.08 -10.53
CA MET A 444 16.74 -1.89 -11.14
C MET A 444 16.59 -0.71 -10.16
N GLY A 445 17.58 -0.51 -9.28
CA GLY A 445 17.58 0.55 -8.27
C GLY A 445 16.83 0.24 -6.97
N TYR A 446 16.29 -0.98 -6.81
CA TYR A 446 15.73 -1.47 -5.54
C TYR A 446 16.73 -2.35 -4.82
N GLU A 447 16.98 -2.06 -3.54
CA GLU A 447 17.65 -2.97 -2.61
C GLU A 447 16.70 -4.11 -2.23
N VAL A 448 17.11 -5.35 -2.44
CA VAL A 448 16.31 -6.56 -2.13
C VAL A 448 17.09 -7.57 -1.30
N GLY A 449 18.34 -7.29 -0.94
CA GLY A 449 19.20 -8.19 -0.18
C GLY A 449 19.09 -8.01 1.34
N GLN A 450 18.03 -7.36 1.83
CA GLN A 450 17.85 -7.00 3.23
C GLN A 450 16.48 -7.46 3.70
N HIS A 451 16.43 -8.36 4.70
CA HIS A 451 15.17 -8.89 5.22
C HIS A 451 14.30 -7.84 5.93
N GLY A 452 14.94 -6.89 6.63
CA GLY A 452 14.27 -5.72 7.23
C GLY A 452 13.89 -5.89 8.70
N ASP A 453 14.45 -6.89 9.38
CA ASP A 453 14.45 -7.07 10.83
C ASP A 453 15.32 -6.05 11.57
N TYR A 454 16.44 -5.65 10.95
CA TYR A 454 17.32 -4.59 11.45
C TYR A 454 17.06 -3.25 10.75
N GLY A 455 16.89 -2.20 11.55
CA GLY A 455 16.80 -0.81 11.16
C GLY A 455 18.13 -0.06 11.34
N ALA A 456 18.10 1.24 11.10
CA ALA A 456 19.29 2.09 11.23
C ALA A 456 19.91 1.97 12.64
N ASN A 457 21.24 1.83 12.69
CA ASN A 457 22.02 1.72 13.93
C ASN A 457 21.57 0.57 14.86
N GLY A 458 21.09 -0.55 14.30
CA GLY A 458 20.67 -1.72 15.08
C GLY A 458 19.32 -1.57 15.79
N ALA A 459 18.55 -0.53 15.49
CA ALA A 459 17.17 -0.43 15.92
C ALA A 459 16.31 -1.54 15.28
N ARG A 460 15.12 -1.81 15.81
CA ARG A 460 14.17 -2.70 15.13
C ARG A 460 13.73 -2.12 13.79
N GLY A 461 13.77 -2.95 12.75
CA GLY A 461 13.32 -2.58 11.43
C GLY A 461 11.84 -2.18 11.39
N ASN A 462 11.54 -1.15 10.61
CA ASN A 462 10.17 -0.73 10.35
C ASN A 462 10.10 0.12 9.08
N ILE A 463 8.98 0.02 8.35
CA ILE A 463 8.81 0.70 7.07
C ILE A 463 8.94 2.22 7.16
N ASN A 464 8.59 2.84 8.30
CA ASN A 464 8.68 4.30 8.46
C ASN A 464 10.13 4.77 8.55
N SER A 465 11.01 3.97 9.16
CA SER A 465 12.45 4.21 9.18
C SER A 465 13.05 3.96 7.81
N PHE A 466 12.71 2.86 7.14
CA PHE A 466 13.20 2.55 5.80
C PHE A 466 12.75 3.57 4.76
N ALA A 467 11.53 4.07 4.83
CA ALA A 467 10.99 5.11 3.94
C ALA A 467 11.67 6.49 4.08
N ARG A 468 12.57 6.65 5.07
CA ARG A 468 13.45 7.83 5.22
C ARG A 468 14.84 7.57 4.66
N LEU A 469 15.19 6.32 4.36
CA LEU A 469 16.39 6.01 3.58
C LEU A 469 16.18 6.56 2.17
N ASN A 470 17.24 7.10 1.59
CA ASN A 470 17.21 7.59 0.22
C ASN A 470 17.39 6.44 -0.80
N THR A 471 16.89 5.25 -0.45
CA THR A 471 17.09 3.99 -1.17
C THR A 471 15.73 3.32 -1.34
N LYS A 472 15.40 2.90 -2.57
CA LYS A 472 14.22 2.07 -2.81
C LYS A 472 14.51 0.66 -2.32
N MET A 473 13.53 0.01 -1.71
CA MET A 473 13.76 -1.28 -1.06
C MET A 473 12.52 -2.17 -1.17
N ILE A 474 12.72 -3.48 -1.31
CA ILE A 474 11.68 -4.49 -1.12
C ILE A 474 12.19 -5.47 -0.05
N HIS A 475 11.40 -5.73 0.98
CA HIS A 475 11.83 -6.53 2.14
C HIS A 475 10.68 -7.33 2.76
N GLY A 476 11.01 -8.31 3.61
CA GLY A 476 10.07 -9.15 4.36
C GLY A 476 9.82 -8.67 5.80
N HIS A 477 9.84 -9.60 6.75
CA HIS A 477 9.84 -9.42 8.21
C HIS A 477 8.52 -8.98 8.86
N SER A 478 7.80 -8.01 8.27
CA SER A 478 6.58 -7.49 8.91
C SER A 478 5.32 -8.31 8.61
N HIS A 479 5.41 -9.27 7.67
CA HIS A 479 4.34 -10.20 7.26
C HIS A 479 3.04 -9.51 6.83
N SER A 480 3.10 -8.20 6.57
CA SER A 480 1.96 -7.33 6.36
C SER A 480 2.26 -6.43 5.17
N PRO A 481 1.68 -6.70 3.99
CA PRO A 481 1.98 -5.95 2.77
C PRO A 481 1.78 -4.45 2.94
N GLN A 482 2.83 -3.68 2.65
CA GLN A 482 2.84 -2.21 2.79
C GLN A 482 3.74 -1.57 1.74
N ALA A 483 3.42 -0.34 1.32
CA ALA A 483 4.26 0.45 0.43
C ALA A 483 4.35 1.90 0.90
N LYS A 484 5.56 2.45 0.99
CA LYS A 484 5.79 3.82 1.45
C LYS A 484 7.09 4.42 0.91
N ASN A 485 6.99 5.53 0.18
CA ASN A 485 8.12 6.31 -0.36
C ASN A 485 9.22 5.47 -1.03
N GLY A 486 8.86 4.49 -1.86
CA GLY A 486 9.83 3.64 -2.56
C GLY A 486 10.27 2.40 -1.79
N VAL A 487 9.80 2.21 -0.55
CA VAL A 487 9.96 0.96 0.21
C VAL A 487 8.68 0.13 0.12
N THR A 488 8.83 -1.17 -0.09
CA THR A 488 7.74 -2.14 -0.12
C THR A 488 8.07 -3.26 0.87
N CYS A 489 7.10 -3.61 1.71
CA CYS A 489 7.17 -4.81 2.54
C CYS A 489 6.23 -5.86 1.94
N VAL A 490 6.74 -7.07 1.72
CA VAL A 490 5.94 -8.21 1.27
C VAL A 490 5.12 -8.81 2.42
N GLY A 491 4.19 -9.70 2.09
CA GLY A 491 3.44 -10.47 3.08
C GLY A 491 4.21 -11.73 3.51
N VAL A 492 3.48 -12.66 4.12
CA VAL A 492 3.95 -14.01 4.43
C VAL A 492 3.18 -15.02 3.56
N SER A 493 3.83 -16.10 3.16
CA SER A 493 3.27 -17.15 2.29
C SER A 493 2.60 -18.29 3.09
N CYS A 494 2.22 -18.02 4.34
CA CYS A 494 1.75 -19.00 5.34
C CYS A 494 0.23 -18.90 5.61
N LYS A 495 -0.30 -19.92 6.32
CA LYS A 495 -1.74 -20.08 6.65
C LYS A 495 -2.29 -19.18 7.76
#